data_AF-A0A9N9NB20-F1
#
_entry.id   AF-A0A9N9NB20-F1
#
_cell.length_a   1.000
_cell.length_b   1.000
_cell.length_c   1.000
_cell.angle_alpha   90.00
_cell.angle_beta   90.00
_cell.angle_gamma   90.00
#
_symmetry.space_group_name_H-M   'P 1'
#
loop_
_entity.id
_entity.type
_entity.pdbx_description
1 polymer ?
#
loop_
_entity_poly.entity_id
_entity_poly.type
_entity_poly.pdbx_seq_one_letter_code
_entity_poly.pdbx_strand_id
1 'polypeptide(L)'
;MAKSKYEYVKKFEKNDSLLPNTWLVIRVDGRGFHKFSDRHGFVKPNDQKALELMNKCAENVMNEIDDIVLAYGQSDEYRKIVSTIVSLFSSNYVFHWNKYFPDKELLYPPSFDGRVVQYPGDNNLRDYLSWRQADCTSSFFIC
;
A
#
# COMPACT_ATOMS: atom_id res chain seq x y z
N MET A 1 -18.26 20.25 -32.02
CA MET A 1 -17.70 19.83 -30.71
C MET A 1 -18.44 18.57 -30.27
N ALA A 2 -17.74 17.49 -29.92
CA ALA A 2 -18.36 16.15 -29.73
C ALA A 2 -18.50 15.70 -28.26
N LYS A 3 -18.55 16.62 -27.29
CA LYS A 3 -18.49 16.28 -25.85
C LYS A 3 -19.85 16.13 -25.13
N SER A 4 -20.93 16.73 -25.63
CA SER A 4 -22.18 16.89 -24.86
C SER A 4 -23.00 15.61 -24.64
N LYS A 5 -23.06 14.67 -25.60
CA LYS A 5 -24.02 13.54 -25.56
C LYS A 5 -23.85 12.60 -24.34
N TYR A 6 -22.64 12.50 -23.81
CA TYR A 6 -22.31 11.57 -22.71
C TYR A 6 -21.81 12.26 -21.43
N GLU A 7 -21.68 13.59 -21.42
CA GLU A 7 -21.14 14.35 -20.28
C GLU A 7 -21.97 14.19 -18.98
N TYR A 8 -23.24 13.80 -19.11
CA TYR A 8 -24.10 13.49 -17.97
C TYR A 8 -23.58 12.34 -17.10
N VAL A 9 -22.76 11.40 -17.63
CA VAL A 9 -22.21 10.29 -16.82
C VAL A 9 -21.30 10.80 -15.71
N LYS A 10 -20.67 11.97 -15.89
CA LYS A 10 -19.82 12.60 -14.89
C LYS A 10 -20.60 13.00 -13.62
N LYS A 11 -21.93 13.18 -13.72
CA LYS A 11 -22.78 13.49 -12.55
C LYS A 11 -22.98 12.31 -11.59
N PHE A 12 -22.52 11.11 -11.96
CA PHE A 12 -22.47 9.95 -11.06
C PHE A 12 -21.11 9.80 -10.35
N GLU A 13 -20.11 10.63 -10.68
CA GLU A 13 -18.86 10.73 -9.90
C GLU A 13 -19.17 11.33 -8.53
N LYS A 14 -18.97 10.56 -7.45
CA LYS A 14 -19.01 11.08 -6.09
C LYS A 14 -17.64 11.68 -5.74
N ASN A 15 -17.66 12.94 -5.31
CA ASN A 15 -16.52 13.57 -4.66
C ASN A 15 -16.49 13.10 -3.20
N ASP A 16 -15.74 12.03 -2.93
CA ASP A 16 -15.47 11.57 -1.58
C ASP A 16 -14.37 12.47 -0.98
N SER A 17 -14.76 13.66 -0.52
CA SER A 17 -13.89 14.63 0.16
C SER A 17 -13.61 14.20 1.60
N LEU A 18 -12.37 14.36 2.03
CA LEU A 18 -11.90 13.94 3.35
C LEU A 18 -11.78 15.17 4.28
N LEU A 19 -11.53 14.94 5.57
CA LEU A 19 -11.54 15.98 6.60
C LEU A 19 -10.18 16.71 6.64
N PRO A 20 -10.11 18.01 6.35
CA PRO A 20 -8.87 18.77 6.42
C PRO A 20 -8.36 18.84 7.86
N ASN A 21 -7.03 18.93 8.02
CA ASN A 21 -6.33 18.86 9.30
C ASN A 21 -6.54 17.55 10.07
N THR A 22 -6.65 16.42 9.35
CA THR A 22 -6.60 15.07 9.95
C THR A 22 -5.35 14.31 9.51
N TRP A 23 -4.90 13.37 10.32
CA TRP A 23 -3.75 12.51 10.04
C TRP A 23 -4.09 11.42 9.04
N LEU A 24 -3.22 11.29 8.04
CA LEU A 24 -3.30 10.37 6.91
C LEU A 24 -1.93 9.66 6.89
N VAL A 25 -1.89 8.35 7.13
CA VAL A 25 -0.68 7.49 6.98
C VAL A 25 -0.85 6.76 5.62
N ILE A 26 -0.23 5.61 5.26
CA ILE A 26 -0.52 4.94 3.93
C ILE A 26 -0.51 3.38 3.89
N ARG A 27 -1.67 2.67 3.79
CA ARG A 27 -1.71 1.16 3.73
C ARG A 27 -1.89 0.57 2.34
N VAL A 28 -1.09 -0.47 2.10
CA VAL A 28 -1.14 -1.40 0.97
C VAL A 28 -1.18 -2.83 1.54
N ASP A 29 -2.09 -3.69 1.08
CA ASP A 29 -2.33 -5.04 1.62
C ASP A 29 -2.33 -6.09 0.49
N GLY A 30 -1.70 -7.24 0.70
CA GLY A 30 -1.45 -8.23 -0.35
C GLY A 30 -2.68 -9.08 -0.67
N ARG A 31 -3.34 -8.84 -1.81
CA ARG A 31 -4.61 -9.49 -2.16
C ARG A 31 -4.45 -10.99 -2.38
N GLY A 32 -4.74 -11.76 -1.33
CA GLY A 32 -4.58 -13.21 -1.33
C GLY A 32 -3.12 -13.65 -1.17
N PHE A 33 -2.28 -12.87 -0.47
CA PHE A 33 -0.84 -13.11 -0.35
C PHE A 33 -0.49 -14.52 0.19
N HIS A 34 -1.32 -15.13 1.03
CA HIS A 34 -1.16 -16.55 1.42
C HIS A 34 -1.11 -17.52 0.23
N LYS A 35 -1.90 -17.29 -0.83
CA LYS A 35 -1.82 -18.12 -2.04
C LYS A 35 -0.57 -17.79 -2.87
N PHE A 36 -0.10 -16.54 -2.79
CA PHE A 36 1.12 -16.08 -3.45
C PHE A 36 2.38 -16.67 -2.80
N SER A 37 2.50 -16.63 -1.47
CA SER A 37 3.60 -17.24 -0.71
C SER A 37 3.70 -18.74 -0.98
N ASP A 38 2.56 -19.42 -1.02
CA ASP A 38 2.52 -20.87 -1.15
C ASP A 38 2.80 -21.32 -2.59
N ARG A 39 2.38 -20.54 -3.59
CA ARG A 39 2.69 -20.78 -5.02
C ARG A 39 4.15 -20.48 -5.38
N HIS A 40 4.77 -19.48 -4.75
CA HIS A 40 6.18 -19.12 -4.98
C HIS A 40 7.14 -19.76 -3.96
N GLY A 41 6.66 -20.70 -3.13
CA GLY A 41 7.49 -21.45 -2.17
C GLY A 41 8.27 -20.54 -1.22
N PHE A 42 7.61 -19.55 -0.62
CA PHE A 42 8.20 -18.66 0.38
C PHE A 42 8.47 -19.39 1.69
N VAL A 43 9.55 -19.02 2.37
CA VAL A 43 9.89 -19.56 3.69
C VAL A 43 8.85 -19.13 4.72
N LYS A 44 8.32 -20.10 5.49
CA LYS A 44 7.39 -19.84 6.61
C LYS A 44 8.15 -19.97 7.95
N PRO A 45 7.85 -19.15 8.97
CA PRO A 45 6.79 -18.13 9.00
C PRO A 45 7.08 -16.90 8.12
N ASN A 46 8.36 -16.51 8.01
CA ASN A 46 8.79 -15.27 7.36
C ASN A 46 9.86 -15.53 6.29
N ASP A 47 9.69 -14.93 5.10
CA ASP A 47 10.68 -14.96 4.01
C ASP A 47 11.39 -13.61 3.93
N GLN A 48 12.61 -13.55 4.44
CA GLN A 48 13.41 -12.32 4.53
C GLN A 48 13.53 -11.59 3.18
N LYS A 49 13.67 -12.32 2.06
CA LYS A 49 13.77 -11.73 0.71
C LYS A 49 12.48 -11.06 0.27
N ALA A 50 11.32 -11.64 0.62
CA ALA A 50 10.02 -11.04 0.31
C ALA A 50 9.79 -9.75 1.08
N LEU A 51 10.30 -9.67 2.31
CA LEU A 51 10.10 -8.54 3.21
C LEU A 51 11.10 -7.41 2.90
N GLU A 52 12.35 -7.73 2.53
CA GLU A 52 13.28 -6.77 1.93
C GLU A 52 12.78 -6.20 0.59
N LEU A 53 12.16 -7.03 -0.27
CA LEU A 53 11.49 -6.57 -1.49
C LEU A 53 10.37 -5.58 -1.17
N MET A 54 9.48 -5.89 -0.22
CA MET A 54 8.40 -4.97 0.17
C MET A 54 8.93 -3.67 0.79
N ASN A 55 9.98 -3.73 1.60
CA ASN A 55 10.63 -2.54 2.17
C ASN A 55 11.25 -1.67 1.07
N LYS A 56 11.92 -2.26 0.07
CA LYS A 56 12.46 -1.53 -1.10
C LYS A 56 11.36 -0.91 -1.96
N CYS A 57 10.19 -1.55 -2.06
CA CYS A 57 9.03 -0.97 -2.74
C CYS A 57 8.42 0.20 -1.96
N ALA A 58 8.34 0.11 -0.63
CA ALA A 58 7.89 1.20 0.22
C ALA A 58 8.87 2.39 0.15
N GLU A 59 10.17 2.15 0.26
CA GLU A 59 11.23 3.16 0.15
C GLU A 59 11.16 3.90 -1.20
N ASN A 60 10.94 3.19 -2.32
CA ASN A 60 10.74 3.82 -3.62
C ASN A 60 9.47 4.68 -3.68
N VAL A 61 8.35 4.23 -3.08
CA VAL A 61 7.11 5.03 -3.00
C VAL A 61 7.32 6.31 -2.17
N MET A 62 8.13 6.27 -1.11
CA MET A 62 8.49 7.46 -0.33
C MET A 62 9.31 8.45 -1.18
N ASN A 63 10.34 7.94 -1.87
CA ASN A 63 11.25 8.75 -2.69
C ASN A 63 10.60 9.36 -3.94
N GLU A 64 9.41 8.88 -4.35
CA GLU A 64 8.62 9.43 -5.47
C GLU A 64 7.47 10.35 -5.02
N ILE A 65 7.22 10.52 -3.70
CA ILE A 65 6.11 11.31 -3.16
C ILE A 65 6.59 12.11 -1.95
N ASP A 66 7.08 13.33 -2.20
CA ASP A 66 7.72 14.22 -1.21
C ASP A 66 6.82 14.59 0.00
N ASP A 67 5.49 14.50 -0.13
CA ASP A 67 4.53 14.82 0.95
C ASP A 67 4.52 13.78 2.11
N ILE A 68 5.23 12.65 1.98
CA ILE A 68 5.24 11.57 3.00
C ILE A 68 6.25 11.86 4.12
N VAL A 69 5.82 12.67 5.10
CA VAL A 69 6.65 13.11 6.25
C VAL A 69 7.10 11.97 7.17
N LEU A 70 6.29 10.91 7.33
CA LEU A 70 6.65 9.69 8.07
C LEU A 70 5.99 8.48 7.41
N ALA A 71 6.79 7.49 7.01
CA ALA A 71 6.32 6.37 6.23
C ALA A 71 6.00 5.13 7.09
N TYR A 72 4.78 5.10 7.63
CA TYR A 72 4.12 3.94 8.22
C TYR A 72 2.66 3.88 7.71
N GLY A 73 1.97 2.74 7.77
CA GLY A 73 0.83 2.51 6.87
C GLY A 73 -0.62 2.54 7.41
N GLN A 74 -1.45 3.48 6.94
CA GLN A 74 -2.94 3.55 6.90
C GLN A 74 -3.44 4.82 6.14
N SER A 75 -3.96 4.73 4.90
CA SER A 75 -4.22 5.88 3.95
C SER A 75 -5.21 6.95 4.50
N ASP A 76 -5.49 8.14 3.95
CA ASP A 76 -5.37 8.68 2.60
C ASP A 76 -5.72 10.18 2.54
N GLU A 77 -5.26 10.93 1.53
CA GLU A 77 -6.17 11.82 0.79
C GLU A 77 -6.13 11.45 -0.71
N TYR A 78 -7.18 11.83 -1.46
CA TYR A 78 -7.40 11.46 -2.87
C TYR A 78 -7.53 9.95 -3.16
N ARG A 79 -8.72 9.54 -3.66
CA ARG A 79 -8.91 8.25 -4.39
C ARG A 79 -7.91 8.03 -5.54
N LYS A 80 -7.29 9.10 -6.05
CA LYS A 80 -6.15 9.02 -6.97
C LYS A 80 -4.87 8.56 -6.27
N ILE A 81 -4.47 9.14 -5.13
CA ILE A 81 -3.22 8.78 -4.46
C ILE A 81 -3.24 7.34 -3.96
N VAL A 82 -4.33 6.81 -3.38
CA VAL A 82 -4.44 5.34 -3.12
C VAL A 82 -4.11 4.55 -4.38
N SER A 83 -4.73 4.90 -5.52
CA SER A 83 -4.54 4.16 -6.77
C SER A 83 -3.13 4.31 -7.33
N THR A 84 -2.54 5.51 -7.24
CA THR A 84 -1.16 5.80 -7.63
C THR A 84 -0.21 4.98 -6.79
N ILE A 85 -0.29 5.05 -5.46
CA ILE A 85 0.59 4.33 -4.54
C ILE A 85 0.45 2.82 -4.66
N VAL A 86 -0.77 2.29 -4.72
CA VAL A 86 -1.00 0.85 -4.95
C VAL A 86 -0.44 0.44 -6.31
N SER A 87 -0.59 1.25 -7.37
CA SER A 87 -0.03 0.94 -8.68
C SER A 87 1.50 1.02 -8.72
N LEU A 88 2.09 2.00 -8.03
CA LEU A 88 3.53 2.25 -7.96
C LEU A 88 4.23 1.19 -7.12
N PHE A 89 3.63 0.80 -5.99
CA PHE A 89 4.07 -0.32 -5.17
C PHE A 89 3.98 -1.64 -5.97
N SER A 90 2.86 -1.89 -6.66
CA SER A 90 2.69 -3.07 -7.51
C SER A 90 3.76 -3.13 -8.62
N SER A 91 4.04 -1.99 -9.25
CA SER A 91 5.02 -1.87 -10.33
C SER A 91 6.45 -2.06 -9.82
N ASN A 92 6.81 -1.41 -8.71
CA ASN A 92 8.11 -1.60 -8.05
C ASN A 92 8.30 -3.06 -7.59
N TYR A 93 7.25 -3.72 -7.07
CA TYR A 93 7.34 -5.11 -6.63
C TYR A 93 7.64 -6.07 -7.79
N VAL A 94 7.03 -5.87 -8.96
CA VAL A 94 7.33 -6.64 -10.17
C VAL A 94 8.71 -6.27 -10.73
N PHE A 95 9.07 -4.98 -10.75
CA PHE A 95 10.35 -4.50 -11.28
C PHE A 95 11.55 -5.01 -10.48
N HIS A 96 11.48 -4.99 -9.14
CA HIS A 96 12.54 -5.47 -8.27
C HIS A 96 12.48 -6.98 -8.00
N TRP A 97 11.43 -7.70 -8.42
CA TRP A 97 11.26 -9.14 -8.13
C TRP A 97 12.52 -9.97 -8.43
N ASN A 98 13.04 -9.88 -9.65
CA ASN A 98 14.21 -10.62 -10.12
C ASN A 98 15.50 -10.28 -9.34
N LYS A 99 15.57 -9.15 -8.64
CA LYS A 99 16.71 -8.74 -7.82
C LYS A 99 16.77 -9.50 -6.49
N TYR A 100 15.62 -9.80 -5.89
CA TYR A 100 15.52 -10.53 -4.61
C TYR A 100 15.31 -12.04 -4.85
N PHE A 101 14.62 -12.40 -5.93
CA PHE A 101 14.31 -13.76 -6.34
C PHE A 101 14.85 -14.10 -7.75
N PRO A 102 16.18 -14.07 -7.98
CA PRO A 102 16.75 -14.43 -9.28
C PRO A 102 16.45 -15.88 -9.68
N ASP A 103 16.28 -16.77 -8.69
CA ASP A 103 16.05 -18.21 -8.88
C ASP A 103 14.55 -18.59 -9.02
N LYS A 104 13.63 -17.61 -8.96
CA LYS A 104 12.17 -17.87 -9.01
C LYS A 104 11.47 -16.92 -9.98
N GLU A 105 10.95 -17.46 -11.07
CA GLU A 105 10.12 -16.69 -12.01
C GLU A 105 8.78 -16.27 -11.35
N LEU A 106 8.27 -15.08 -11.71
CA LEU A 106 7.01 -14.56 -11.19
C LEU A 106 5.82 -15.22 -11.89
N LEU A 107 5.16 -16.18 -11.23
CA LEU A 107 4.14 -17.05 -11.83
C LEU A 107 2.85 -16.31 -12.21
N TYR A 108 2.56 -15.17 -11.58
CA TYR A 108 1.44 -14.29 -11.90
C TYR A 108 1.66 -12.90 -11.26
N PRO A 109 1.15 -11.80 -11.85
CA PRO A 109 1.30 -10.48 -11.28
C PRO A 109 0.64 -10.40 -9.89
N PRO A 110 1.31 -9.85 -8.87
CA PRO A 110 0.70 -9.60 -7.58
C PRO A 110 -0.39 -8.52 -7.72
N SER A 111 -1.36 -8.55 -6.82
CA SER A 111 -2.39 -7.53 -6.69
C SER A 111 -2.41 -7.07 -5.24
N PHE A 112 -2.50 -5.76 -5.04
CA PHE A 112 -2.61 -5.17 -3.71
C PHE A 112 -3.91 -4.37 -3.59
N ASP A 113 -4.45 -4.32 -2.38
CA ASP A 113 -5.60 -3.49 -1.99
C ASP A 113 -5.12 -2.31 -1.15
N GLY A 114 -5.74 -1.14 -1.28
CA GLY A 114 -5.33 0.09 -0.60
C GLY A 114 -6.51 0.75 0.11
N ARG A 115 -6.32 1.21 1.36
CA ARG A 115 -7.43 1.66 2.22
C ARG A 115 -7.09 2.86 3.09
N VAL A 116 -8.11 3.68 3.32
CA VAL A 116 -8.11 4.91 4.11
C VAL A 116 -8.63 4.70 5.54
N VAL A 117 -7.95 5.27 6.53
CA VAL A 117 -8.52 5.70 7.82
C VAL A 117 -7.86 7.00 8.26
N GLN A 118 -8.65 8.08 8.34
CA GLN A 118 -8.24 9.38 8.89
C GLN A 118 -8.22 9.32 10.43
N TYR A 119 -7.26 10.00 11.07
CA TYR A 119 -7.23 10.18 12.53
C TYR A 119 -7.22 11.68 12.89
N PRO A 120 -8.22 12.19 13.65
CA PRO A 120 -8.37 13.64 13.87
C PRO A 120 -7.42 14.26 14.91
N GLY A 121 -6.46 13.50 15.45
CA GLY A 121 -5.49 14.01 16.40
C GLY A 121 -4.37 13.04 16.74
N ASP A 122 -3.25 13.59 17.21
CA ASP A 122 -1.96 12.90 17.42
C ASP A 122 -2.06 11.67 18.32
N ASN A 123 -2.92 11.73 19.35
CA ASN A 123 -3.14 10.60 20.24
C ASN A 123 -3.75 9.41 19.49
N ASN A 124 -4.73 9.63 18.62
CA ASN A 124 -5.33 8.55 17.84
C ASN A 124 -4.35 7.95 16.83
N LEU A 125 -3.45 8.78 16.26
CA LEU A 125 -2.35 8.30 15.43
C LEU A 125 -1.36 7.44 16.26
N ARG A 126 -0.95 7.92 17.44
CA ARG A 126 -0.03 7.18 18.33
C ARG A 126 -0.63 5.87 18.84
N ASP A 127 -1.91 5.87 19.20
CA ASP A 127 -2.66 4.67 19.59
C ASP A 127 -2.73 3.68 18.42
N TYR A 128 -2.97 4.17 17.20
CA TYR A 128 -2.96 3.34 16.00
C TYR A 128 -1.59 2.71 15.73
N LEU A 129 -0.52 3.51 15.73
CA LEU A 129 0.85 3.04 15.54
C LEU A 129 1.25 2.02 16.62
N SER A 130 0.90 2.28 17.88
CA SER A 130 1.16 1.39 19.02
C SER A 130 0.36 0.08 18.91
N TRP A 131 -0.90 0.14 18.46
CA TRP A 131 -1.70 -1.04 18.19
C TRP A 131 -1.13 -1.87 17.04
N ARG A 132 -0.68 -1.24 15.95
CA ARG A 132 0.03 -1.92 14.85
C ARG A 132 1.35 -2.54 15.33
N GLN A 133 2.10 -1.87 16.19
CA GLN A 133 3.32 -2.43 16.80
C GLN A 133 3.01 -3.64 17.69
N ALA A 134 1.93 -3.63 18.48
CA ALA A 134 1.50 -4.76 19.30
C ALA A 134 0.98 -5.95 18.45
N ASP A 135 0.29 -5.68 17.34
CA ASP A 135 -0.12 -6.68 16.35
C ASP A 135 1.10 -7.32 15.67
N CYS A 136 2.08 -6.51 15.24
CA CYS A 136 3.39 -6.97 14.75
C CYS A 136 4.24 -7.68 15.82
N THR A 137 4.01 -7.42 17.12
CA THR A 137 4.65 -8.17 18.22
C THR A 137 3.98 -9.54 18.42
N SER A 138 2.69 -9.65 18.08
CA SER A 138 1.90 -10.89 18.11
C SER A 138 2.05 -11.73 16.83
N SER A 139 2.44 -11.11 15.71
CA SER A 139 2.77 -11.73 14.43
C SER A 139 4.04 -11.08 13.88
N PHE A 140 5.17 -11.64 14.31
CA PHE A 140 6.52 -11.07 14.26
C PHE A 140 6.98 -10.61 12.87
N PHE A 141 6.89 -9.31 12.59
CA PHE A 141 7.81 -8.61 11.67
C PHE A 141 8.03 -7.13 12.05
N ILE A 142 9.15 -6.57 11.59
CA ILE A 142 9.85 -5.43 12.21
C ILE A 142 9.31 -4.05 11.76
N CYS A 143 9.46 -3.06 12.64
CA CYS A 143 9.15 -1.63 12.43
C CYS A 143 10.02 -0.93 11.38
#